data_AF-A0A524PIN4-F1
#
_entry.id   AF-A0A524PIN4-F1
#
_cell.length_a   1.000
_cell.length_b   1.000
_cell.length_c   1.000
_cell.angle_alpha   90.00
_cell.angle_beta   90.00
_cell.angle_gamma   90.00
#
_symmetry.space_group_name_H-M   'P 1'
#
loop_
_entity.id
_entity.type
_entity.pdbx_description
1 polymer ?
#
loop_
_entity_poly.entity_id
_entity_poly.type
_entity_poly.pdbx_seq_one_letter_code
_entity_poly.pdbx_strand_id
1 'polypeptide(L)' 'LLNGRYGPYISYQKLNYKIPKGTDPAAMTEEDCRKIIEKGNGSGKKGKK' A
#
# COMPACT_ATOMS: atom_id res chain seq x y z
N LEU A 1 2.28 -4.90 -6.14
CA LEU A 1 2.21 -3.43 -6.32
C LEU A 1 1.20 -3.10 -7.40
N LEU A 2 0.33 -2.11 -7.20
CA LEU A 2 -0.71 -1.75 -8.17
C LEU A 2 -0.71 -0.23 -8.43
N ASN A 3 -0.87 0.16 -9.70
CA ASN A 3 -0.99 1.56 -10.10
C ASN A 3 -2.48 1.95 -10.17
N GLY A 4 -2.97 2.64 -9.13
CA GLY A 4 -4.34 3.13 -9.08
C GLY A 4 -4.49 4.55 -9.62
N ARG A 5 -5.74 4.99 -9.79
CA ARG A 5 -6.10 6.36 -10.22
C ARG A 5 -5.49 7.48 -9.37
N TYR A 6 -5.11 7.19 -8.12
CA TYR A 6 -4.54 8.16 -7.17
C TYR A 6 -3.03 7.99 -6.93
N GLY A 7 -2.38 7.11 -7.70
CA GLY A 7 -0.99 6.71 -7.52
C GLY A 7 -0.83 5.24 -7.13
N PRO A 8 0.42 4.78 -7.00
CA PRO A 8 0.73 3.41 -6.63
C PRO A 8 0.25 3.09 -5.20
N TYR A 9 -0.19 1.85 -5.01
CA TYR A 9 -0.60 1.33 -3.72
C TYR A 9 -0.19 -0.14 -3.57
N ILE A 10 -0.10 -0.59 -2.31
CA ILE A 10 0.14 -1.97 -1.94
C ILE A 10 -1.19 -2.56 -1.49
N SER A 11 -1.64 -3.64 -2.14
CA SER A 11 -2.77 -4.44 -1.66
C SER A 11 -2.21 -5.64 -0.91
N TYR A 12 -2.49 -5.72 0.40
CA TYR A 12 -2.04 -6.81 1.24
C TYR A 12 -3.12 -7.17 2.27
N GLN A 13 -3.47 -8.46 2.35
CA GLN A 13 -4.51 -8.98 3.26
C GLN A 13 -5.84 -8.21 3.22
N LYS A 14 -6.37 -7.92 2.02
CA LYS A 14 -7.60 -7.12 1.82
C LYS A 14 -7.52 -5.66 2.30
N LEU A 15 -6.35 -5.22 2.75
CA LEU A 15 -6.06 -3.83 3.10
C LEU A 15 -5.28 -3.19 1.95
N ASN A 16 -5.48 -1.88 1.78
CA ASN A 16 -4.72 -1.09 0.84
C ASN A 16 -3.84 -0.10 1.61
N TYR A 17 -2.56 -0.10 1.28
CA TYR A 17 -1.55 0.79 1.85
C TYR A 17 -1.10 1.77 0.78
N LYS A 18 -1.18 3.06 1.09
CA LYS A 18 -0.76 4.12 0.19
C LYS A 18 0.75 4.18 0.14
N ILE A 19 1.29 4.22 -1.08
CA ILE A 19 2.71 4.52 -1.28
C ILE A 19 2.88 6.04 -1.33
N PRO A 20 3.88 6.61 -0.62
CA PRO A 20 4.19 8.03 -0.70
C PRO A 20 4.53 8.45 -2.13
N LYS A 21 3.96 9.58 -2.58
CA LYS A 21 4.26 10.17 -3.89
C LYS A 21 5.74 10.55 -3.94
N GLY A 22 6.41 10.19 -5.04
CA GLY A 22 7.86 10.39 -5.22
C GLY A 22 8.71 9.16 -4.87
N THR A 23 8.10 8.10 -4.33
CA THR A 23 8.78 6.81 -4.19
C THR A 23 8.46 5.94 -5.40
N ASP A 24 9.49 5.41 -6.06
CA ASP A 24 9.30 4.56 -7.23
C ASP A 24 8.82 3.17 -6.79
N PRO A 25 7.58 2.78 -7.12
CA PRO A 25 7.04 1.49 -6.71
C PRO A 25 7.73 0.32 -7.41
N ALA A 26 8.28 0.49 -8.61
CA ALA A 26 8.93 -0.58 -9.35
C ALA A 26 10.33 -0.88 -8.80
N ALA A 27 10.98 0.11 -8.18
CA ALA A 27 12.25 -0.06 -7.48
C ALA A 27 12.10 -0.56 -6.03
N MET A 28 10.89 -0.68 -5.49
CA MET A 28 10.69 -1.16 -4.12
C MET A 28 10.93 -2.66 -3.99
N THR A 29 11.61 -3.02 -2.92
CA THR A 29 11.80 -4.43 -2.55
C THR A 29 10.65 -4.92 -1.66
N GLU A 30 10.58 -6.25 -1.46
CA GLU A 30 9.62 -6.83 -0.50
C GLU A 30 9.77 -6.25 0.91
N GLU A 31 10.99 -5.90 1.32
CA GLU A 31 11.24 -5.29 2.62
C GLU A 31 10.62 -3.90 2.74
N ASP A 32 10.72 -3.08 1.69
CA ASP A 32 10.09 -1.76 1.67
C ASP A 32 8.57 -1.87 1.69
N CYS A 33 8.02 -2.84 0.95
CA CYS A 33 6.59 -3.13 1.00
C CYS A 33 6.15 -3.54 2.41
N ARG A 34 6.92 -4.40 3.10
CA ARG A 34 6.68 -4.77 4.50
C ARG A 34 6.73 -3.58 5.42
N LYS A 35 7.74 -2.71 5.31
CA LYS A 35 7.86 -1.49 6.11
C LYS A 35 6.66 -0.57 5.92
N ILE A 36 6.15 -0.43 4.69
CA ILE A 36 4.95 0.38 4.41
C ILE A 36 3.69 -0.28 4.98
N ILE A 37 3.60 -1.61 4.95
CA ILE A 37 2.49 -2.37 5.57
C ILE A 37 2.53 -2.22 7.10
N GLU A 38 3.70 -2.35 7.72
CA GLU A 38 3.86 -2.23 9.18
C GLU A 38 3.65 -0.80 9.67
N LYS A 39 4.13 0.21 8.93
CA LYS A 39 3.93 1.62 9.28
C LYS A 39 2.55 2.15 8.88
N GLY A 40 1.93 1.57 7.87
CA GLY A 40 0.72 2.08 7.26
C GLY A 40 -0.53 1.59 7.98
N ASN A 41 -1.47 2.50 8.25
CA ASN A 41 -2.80 2.13 8.72
C ASN A 41 -3.62 1.69 7.50
N GLY A 42 -3.56 0.40 7.16
CA GLY A 42 -4.23 -0.15 5.99
C GLY A 42 -5.72 0.20 5.97
N SER A 43 -6.15 0.98 4.98
CA SER A 43 -7.55 1.38 4.84
C SER A 43 -8.30 0.30 4.06
N GLY A 44 -8.57 -0.83 4.74
CA GLY A 44 -9.56 -1.78 4.27
C GLY A 44 -10.96 -1.26 4.57
N LYS A 45 -11.92 -1.63 3.73
CA LYS A 45 -13.33 -1.54 4.13
C LYS A 45 -13.50 -2.43 5.37
N LYS A 46 -13.35 -1.86 6.58
CA LYS A 46 -14.05 -2.37 7.75
C LYS A 46 -15.50 -2.28 7.36
N GLY A 47 -16.06 -3.40 6.89
CA GLY A 47 -17.49 -3.54 6.75
C GLY A 47 -18.09 -3.12 8.08
N LYS A 48 -18.72 -1.93 8.11
CA LYS A 48 -19.70 -1.66 9.14
C LYS A 48 -20.77 -2.72 8.90
N LYS A 49 -20.83 -3.65 9.86
CA LYS A 49 -21.92 -4.53 10.26
C LYS A 49 -23.06 -4.69 9.26
#